data_AF-A0A352Q7V0-F1
#
_entry.id   AF-A0A352Q7V0-F1
#
_cell.length_a   1.000
_cell.length_b   1.000
_cell.length_c   1.000
_cell.angle_alpha   90.00
_cell.angle_beta   90.00
_cell.angle_gamma   90.00
#
_symmetry.space_group_name_H-M   'P 1'
#
loop_
_entity.id
_entity.type
_entity.pdbx_description
1 polymer ?
#
loop_
_entity_poly.entity_id
_entity_poly.type
_entity_poly.pdbx_seq_one_letter_code
_entity_poly.pdbx_strand_id
1 'polypeptide(L)'
;MFQRVINCGILRGLIHLLKTLISVRRFNNMEEISARAAVTVHPSSDGAHSPAIAHKLFFRLYQTMNLSLRKATNVLRDKDMSPQQWSILDSLSRPDLQQGMTVNGLVDYLMVSRQSLNGVLKRMEDLGYVQRVINPEDHRSRMVQLTDLGREVWGKAGQQMKHFYDENLRHMTEEEKLEAIDFIERILANVKRF
;
A
#
# COMPACT_ATOMS: atom_id res chain seq x y z
N MET A 1 28.88 -19.27 -37.54
CA MET A 1 27.54 -19.03 -36.97
C MET A 1 27.76 -18.52 -35.54
N PHE A 2 28.17 -17.28 -35.30
CA PHE A 2 27.34 -16.07 -35.34
C PHE A 2 28.27 -14.84 -35.33
N GLN A 3 28.14 -13.99 -36.34
CA GLN A 3 28.60 -12.61 -36.31
C GLN A 3 27.35 -11.77 -36.55
N ARG A 4 27.03 -10.83 -35.64
CA ARG A 4 26.55 -9.45 -35.92
C ARG A 4 25.83 -8.80 -34.73
N VAL A 5 26.29 -7.58 -34.39
CA VAL A 5 25.55 -6.46 -33.72
C VAL A 5 25.33 -6.70 -32.21
N ILE A 6 26.05 -6.10 -31.26
CA ILE A 6 26.38 -4.67 -31.01
C ILE A 6 25.27 -3.71 -31.45
N ASN A 7 24.21 -3.59 -30.63
CA ASN A 7 23.58 -2.30 -30.34
C ASN A 7 22.51 -2.45 -29.24
N CYS A 8 22.84 -2.06 -28.01
CA CYS A 8 21.87 -1.37 -27.16
C CYS A 8 22.61 -0.64 -26.02
N GLY A 9 22.60 0.69 -26.05
CA GLY A 9 23.26 1.59 -25.09
C GLY A 9 22.68 1.56 -23.66
N ILE A 10 22.02 0.48 -23.26
CA ILE A 10 21.26 0.39 -22.00
C ILE A 10 22.12 -0.22 -20.88
N LEU A 11 23.11 -1.07 -21.19
CA LEU A 11 23.93 -1.72 -20.15
C LEU A 11 25.10 -0.87 -19.60
N ARG A 12 25.56 0.16 -20.32
CA ARG A 12 26.61 1.07 -19.79
C ARG A 12 26.06 2.11 -18.80
N GLY A 13 24.78 2.47 -18.90
CA GLY A 13 24.12 3.39 -17.94
C GLY A 13 23.85 2.75 -16.58
N LEU A 14 23.55 1.45 -16.53
CA LEU A 14 23.26 0.71 -15.31
C LEU A 14 24.49 0.50 -14.41
N ILE A 15 25.69 0.37 -14.99
CA ILE A 15 26.94 0.22 -14.22
C ILE A 15 27.39 1.56 -13.60
N HIS A 16 27.04 2.70 -14.21
CA HIS A 16 27.32 4.02 -13.62
C HIS A 16 26.31 4.36 -12.50
N LEU A 17 25.02 4.02 -12.67
CA LEU A 17 24.01 4.13 -11.62
C LEU A 17 24.29 3.22 -10.41
N LEU A 18 24.84 2.02 -10.63
CA LEU A 18 25.24 1.11 -9.54
C LEU A 18 26.44 1.61 -8.75
N LYS A 19 27.40 2.34 -9.36
CA LYS A 19 28.52 2.96 -8.62
C LYS A 19 28.11 4.19 -7.81
N THR A 20 27.12 4.96 -8.26
CA THR A 20 26.55 6.07 -7.48
C THR A 20 25.69 5.56 -6.31
N LEU A 21 24.98 4.44 -6.48
CA LEU A 21 24.11 3.86 -5.44
C LEU A 21 24.87 3.13 -4.33
N ILE A 22 26.12 2.70 -4.56
CA ILE A 22 26.95 2.05 -3.52
C ILE A 22 27.64 3.09 -2.61
N SER A 23 27.78 4.35 -3.04
CA SER A 23 28.31 5.43 -2.19
C SER A 23 27.27 6.07 -1.24
N VAL A 24 25.99 5.77 -1.40
CA VAL A 24 24.90 6.34 -0.56
C VAL A 24 24.58 5.45 0.66
N ARG A 25 25.37 4.38 0.89
CA ARG A 25 25.30 3.59 2.12
C ARG A 25 26.16 4.22 3.22
N ARG A 26 25.72 5.37 3.73
CA ARG A 26 26.02 5.78 5.11
C ARG A 26 24.69 5.92 5.82
N PHE A 27 24.38 4.91 6.63
CA PHE A 27 23.54 5.11 7.80
C PHE A 27 24.13 6.29 8.58
N ASN A 28 23.40 7.40 8.66
CA ASN A 28 23.30 8.24 9.84
C ASN A 28 22.20 9.28 9.63
N ASN A 29 21.47 9.52 10.73
CA ASN A 29 20.59 10.65 11.03
C ASN A 29 19.20 10.70 10.38
N MET A 30 18.25 10.05 11.06
CA MET A 30 16.82 10.40 11.08
C MET A 30 16.58 11.91 11.33
N GLU A 31 17.48 12.58 12.07
CA GLU A 31 17.47 14.04 12.27
C GLU A 31 17.74 14.83 10.98
N GLU A 32 18.54 14.31 10.04
CA GLU A 32 18.91 15.03 8.81
C GLU A 32 17.78 15.01 7.76
N ILE A 33 16.96 13.95 7.78
CA ILE A 33 15.74 13.85 6.96
C ILE A 33 14.64 14.77 7.52
N SER A 34 14.53 14.87 8.85
CA SER A 34 13.67 15.86 9.51
C SER A 34 14.12 17.29 9.19
N ALA A 35 15.42 17.58 9.28
CA ALA A 35 16.00 18.90 9.00
C ALA A 35 15.86 19.32 7.52
N ARG A 36 15.93 18.38 6.56
CA ARG A 36 15.67 18.68 5.13
C ARG A 36 14.19 18.77 4.78
N ALA A 37 13.31 18.13 5.55
CA ALA A 37 11.86 18.28 5.39
C ALA A 37 11.34 19.60 5.99
N ALA A 38 12.07 20.14 6.98
CA ALA A 38 11.91 21.46 7.60
C ALA A 38 12.35 22.62 6.70
N VAL A 39 12.10 22.52 5.38
CA VAL A 39 11.86 23.73 4.59
C VAL A 39 10.63 24.37 5.21
N THR A 40 10.88 25.44 5.97
CA THR A 40 9.89 26.36 6.55
C THR A 40 8.96 26.82 5.45
N VAL A 41 7.84 26.13 5.29
CA VAL A 41 6.70 26.66 4.57
C VAL A 41 6.09 27.68 5.50
N HIS A 42 6.55 28.92 5.42
CA HIS A 42 5.79 30.03 5.97
C HIS A 42 4.48 30.12 5.18
N PRO A 43 3.30 30.12 5.84
CA PRO A 43 2.07 30.48 5.16
C PRO A 43 2.28 31.89 4.59
N SER A 44 2.16 32.04 3.27
CA SER A 44 2.05 33.37 2.68
C SER A 44 0.85 34.06 3.33
N SER A 45 1.04 35.31 3.77
CA SER A 45 0.02 36.13 4.47
C SER A 45 -1.23 36.41 3.64
N ASP A 46 -1.21 36.10 2.35
CA ASP A 46 -2.40 36.05 1.51
C ASP A 46 -2.86 34.60 1.44
N GLY A 47 -4.10 34.33 1.84
CA GLY A 47 -4.77 33.01 1.89
C GLY A 47 -4.91 32.28 0.55
N ALA A 48 -3.97 32.47 -0.38
CA ALA A 48 -3.84 31.74 -1.63
C ALA A 48 -3.25 30.36 -1.38
N HIS A 49 -3.94 29.33 -1.86
CA HIS A 49 -3.42 27.97 -1.98
C HIS A 49 -2.05 27.98 -2.65
N SER A 50 -0.97 27.77 -1.89
CA SER A 50 0.36 27.62 -2.51
C SER A 50 0.40 26.26 -3.22
N PRO A 51 0.48 26.22 -4.58
CA PRO A 51 0.50 24.96 -5.32
C PRO A 51 1.67 24.05 -4.90
N ALA A 52 2.74 24.66 -4.37
CA ALA A 52 3.89 23.96 -3.83
C ALA A 52 3.57 23.12 -2.58
N ILE A 53 2.67 23.60 -1.70
CA ILE A 53 2.26 22.86 -0.50
C ILE A 53 1.40 21.66 -0.87
N ALA A 54 0.42 21.87 -1.76
CA ALA A 54 -0.44 20.79 -2.26
C ALA A 54 0.40 19.69 -2.93
N HIS A 55 1.33 20.06 -3.82
CA HIS A 55 2.26 19.12 -4.43
C HIS A 55 3.06 18.36 -3.36
N LYS A 56 3.68 19.07 -2.40
CA LYS A 56 4.50 18.46 -1.34
C LYS A 56 3.69 17.46 -0.53
N LEU A 57 2.44 17.78 -0.19
CA LEU A 57 1.54 16.88 0.53
C LEU A 57 1.26 15.60 -0.26
N PHE A 58 0.82 15.70 -1.52
CA PHE A 58 0.59 14.53 -2.38
C PHE A 58 1.85 13.69 -2.58
N PHE A 59 3.01 14.35 -2.73
CA PHE A 59 4.28 13.65 -2.88
C PHE A 59 4.67 12.89 -1.60
N ARG A 60 4.43 13.47 -0.42
CA ARG A 60 4.64 12.77 0.86
C ARG A 60 3.69 11.57 1.02
N LEU A 61 2.41 11.71 0.65
CA LEU A 61 1.48 10.57 0.65
C LEU A 61 1.98 9.44 -0.25
N TYR A 62 2.41 9.76 -1.48
CA TYR A 62 2.94 8.79 -2.43
C TYR A 62 4.22 8.09 -1.91
N GLN A 63 5.17 8.86 -1.37
CA GLN A 63 6.42 8.33 -0.83
C GLN A 63 6.18 7.43 0.38
N THR A 64 5.34 7.87 1.32
CA THR A 64 4.98 7.11 2.52
C THR A 64 4.29 5.81 2.14
N MET A 65 3.26 5.84 1.29
CA MET A 65 2.54 4.63 0.87
C MET A 65 3.49 3.63 0.19
N ASN A 66 4.32 4.08 -0.76
CA ASN A 66 5.24 3.19 -1.45
C ASN A 66 6.30 2.57 -0.52
N LEU A 67 6.87 3.36 0.39
CA LEU A 67 7.83 2.84 1.36
C LEU A 67 7.16 1.84 2.30
N SER A 68 5.97 2.15 2.81
CA SER A 68 5.18 1.28 3.68
C SER A 68 4.86 -0.04 3.01
N LEU A 69 4.40 -0.04 1.76
CA LEU A 69 4.14 -1.27 1.00
C LEU A 69 5.40 -2.12 0.84
N ARG A 70 6.54 -1.52 0.46
CA ARG A 70 7.81 -2.27 0.37
C ARG A 70 8.27 -2.85 1.71
N LYS A 71 8.04 -2.13 2.81
CA LYS A 71 8.41 -2.60 4.15
C LYS A 71 7.47 -3.71 4.62
N ALA A 72 6.17 -3.59 4.37
CA ALA A 72 5.18 -4.63 4.61
C ALA A 72 5.52 -5.93 3.86
N THR A 73 6.04 -5.86 2.62
CA THR A 73 6.55 -7.05 1.91
C THR A 73 7.62 -7.80 2.70
N ASN A 74 8.47 -7.12 3.46
CA ASN A 74 9.48 -7.78 4.29
C ASN A 74 8.87 -8.42 5.53
N VAL A 75 7.86 -7.78 6.12
CA VAL A 75 7.11 -8.32 7.28
C VAL A 75 6.38 -9.60 6.88
N LEU A 76 5.78 -9.61 5.68
CA LEU A 76 4.97 -10.71 5.16
C LEU A 76 5.78 -11.80 4.42
N ARG A 77 7.12 -11.67 4.39
CA ARG A 77 8.00 -12.55 3.60
C ARG A 77 7.86 -14.01 4.02
N ASP A 78 7.79 -14.28 5.32
CA ASP A 78 7.69 -15.65 5.86
C ASP A 78 6.35 -16.34 5.56
N LYS A 79 5.42 -15.63 4.92
CA LYS A 79 4.11 -16.12 4.48
C LYS A 79 3.95 -16.11 2.96
N ASP A 80 5.03 -15.81 2.22
CA ASP A 80 5.03 -15.63 0.76
C ASP A 80 3.89 -14.72 0.28
N MET A 81 3.57 -13.70 1.08
CA MET A 81 2.39 -12.87 0.90
C MET A 81 2.76 -11.45 0.48
N SER A 82 2.08 -10.95 -0.56
CA SER A 82 2.17 -9.55 -0.96
C SER A 82 1.30 -8.65 -0.07
N PRO A 83 1.67 -7.36 0.10
CA PRO A 83 0.83 -6.39 0.82
C PRO A 83 -0.60 -6.29 0.27
N GLN A 84 -0.79 -6.47 -1.04
CA GLN A 84 -2.12 -6.43 -1.65
C GLN A 84 -2.98 -7.65 -1.28
N GLN A 85 -2.38 -8.84 -1.17
CA GLN A 85 -3.08 -10.03 -0.65
C GLN A 85 -3.41 -9.84 0.84
N TRP A 86 -2.48 -9.28 1.62
CA TRP A 86 -2.73 -8.93 3.01
C TRP A 86 -3.92 -7.98 3.16
N SER A 87 -3.98 -6.90 2.37
CA SER A 87 -5.11 -5.96 2.41
C SER A 87 -6.45 -6.64 2.14
N ILE A 88 -6.51 -7.63 1.25
CA ILE A 88 -7.74 -8.40 1.00
C ILE A 88 -8.10 -9.29 2.19
N LEU A 89 -7.12 -10.00 2.77
CA LEU A 89 -7.35 -10.82 3.95
C LEU A 89 -7.85 -9.98 5.13
N ASP A 90 -7.21 -8.84 5.36
CA ASP A 90 -7.53 -7.91 6.44
C ASP A 90 -8.90 -7.25 6.25
N SER A 91 -9.29 -6.97 5.00
CA SER A 91 -10.63 -6.46 4.69
C SER A 91 -11.72 -7.48 5.01
N LEU A 92 -11.47 -8.75 4.67
CA LEU A 92 -12.45 -9.84 4.82
C LEU A 92 -12.45 -10.48 6.21
N SER A 93 -11.46 -10.21 7.06
CA SER A 93 -11.38 -10.73 8.43
C SER A 93 -12.22 -9.95 9.43
N ARG A 94 -12.78 -8.80 9.01
CA ARG A 94 -13.60 -7.95 9.87
C ARG A 94 -14.82 -8.69 10.41
N PRO A 95 -15.20 -8.50 11.69
CA PRO A 95 -16.32 -9.23 12.30
C PRO A 95 -17.66 -9.06 11.58
N ASP A 96 -17.90 -7.90 10.97
CA ASP A 96 -19.12 -7.59 10.21
C ASP A 96 -19.16 -8.23 8.82
N LEU A 97 -18.06 -8.84 8.35
CA LEU A 97 -17.90 -9.36 7.00
C LEU A 97 -17.64 -10.88 6.96
N GLN A 98 -18.14 -11.64 7.95
CA GLN A 98 -18.00 -13.11 7.95
C GLN A 98 -18.61 -13.77 6.70
N GLN A 99 -19.66 -13.17 6.12
CA GLN A 99 -20.26 -13.62 4.87
C GLN A 99 -19.49 -13.16 3.62
N GLY A 100 -18.39 -12.44 3.80
CA GLY A 100 -17.56 -11.92 2.73
C GLY A 100 -18.05 -10.60 2.15
N MET A 101 -17.46 -10.21 1.02
CA MET A 101 -17.82 -9.01 0.26
C MET A 101 -18.02 -9.34 -1.21
N THR A 102 -18.91 -8.62 -1.90
CA THR A 102 -18.97 -8.73 -3.35
C THR A 102 -17.65 -8.30 -3.97
N VAL A 103 -17.32 -8.80 -5.17
CA VAL A 103 -16.13 -8.33 -5.91
C VAL A 103 -16.19 -6.81 -6.14
N ASN A 104 -17.39 -6.26 -6.36
CA ASN A 104 -17.60 -4.81 -6.51
C ASN A 104 -17.31 -4.09 -5.19
N GLY A 105 -17.84 -4.62 -4.08
CA GLY A 105 -17.55 -4.10 -2.74
C GLY A 105 -16.05 -4.06 -2.45
N LEU A 106 -15.29 -5.08 -2.82
CA LEU A 106 -13.83 -5.06 -2.65
C LEU A 106 -13.12 -4.06 -3.57
N VAL A 107 -13.58 -3.90 -4.81
CA VAL A 107 -13.08 -2.86 -5.73
C VAL A 107 -13.28 -1.48 -5.12
N ASP A 108 -14.49 -1.21 -4.64
CA ASP A 108 -14.87 0.08 -4.06
C ASP A 108 -14.18 0.30 -2.70
N TYR A 109 -14.02 -0.74 -1.89
CA TYR A 109 -13.38 -0.65 -0.58
C TYR A 109 -11.87 -0.41 -0.68
N LEU A 110 -11.18 -1.14 -1.56
CA LEU A 110 -9.73 -1.06 -1.72
C LEU A 110 -9.28 0.02 -2.71
N MET A 111 -10.21 0.69 -3.41
CA MET A 111 -9.91 1.69 -4.44
C MET A 111 -8.99 1.16 -5.56
N VAL A 112 -9.23 -0.09 -6.00
CA VAL A 112 -8.42 -0.76 -7.04
C VAL A 112 -9.24 -1.07 -8.28
N SER A 113 -8.59 -1.24 -9.43
CA SER A 113 -9.31 -1.70 -10.62
C SER A 113 -9.79 -3.15 -10.47
N ARG A 114 -10.94 -3.46 -11.06
CA ARG A 114 -11.47 -4.84 -11.11
C ARG A 114 -10.47 -5.81 -11.74
N GLN A 115 -9.78 -5.38 -12.79
CA GLN A 115 -8.79 -6.21 -13.48
C GLN A 115 -7.63 -6.59 -12.53
N SER A 116 -7.11 -5.61 -11.77
CA SER A 116 -6.09 -5.87 -10.76
C SER A 116 -6.61 -6.82 -9.69
N LEU A 117 -7.80 -6.54 -9.14
CA LEU A 117 -8.37 -7.36 -8.08
C LEU A 117 -8.58 -8.81 -8.51
N ASN A 118 -9.13 -9.03 -9.71
CA ASN A 118 -9.36 -10.39 -10.22
C ASN A 118 -8.07 -11.21 -10.35
N GLY A 119 -6.97 -10.59 -10.80
CA GLY A 119 -5.67 -11.27 -10.89
C GLY A 119 -5.08 -11.62 -9.52
N VAL A 120 -5.35 -10.81 -8.48
CA VAL A 120 -4.93 -11.12 -7.10
C VAL A 120 -5.79 -12.22 -6.51
N LEU A 121 -7.12 -12.08 -6.62
CA LEU A 121 -8.07 -13.06 -6.10
C LEU A 121 -7.89 -14.45 -6.70
N LYS A 122 -7.63 -14.55 -8.02
CA LYS A 122 -7.32 -15.84 -8.66
C LYS A 122 -6.13 -16.54 -7.98
N ARG A 123 -5.04 -15.81 -7.73
CA ARG A 123 -3.87 -16.36 -7.03
C ARG A 123 -4.19 -16.73 -5.58
N MET A 124 -5.05 -15.97 -4.91
CA MET A 124 -5.47 -16.27 -3.55
C MET A 124 -6.39 -17.50 -3.47
N GLU A 125 -7.22 -17.74 -4.50
CA GLU A 125 -7.99 -18.98 -4.65
C GLU A 125 -7.07 -20.18 -4.92
N ASP A 126 -6.07 -20.01 -5.80
CA ASP A 126 -5.08 -21.06 -6.09
C ASP A 126 -4.26 -21.43 -4.83
N LEU A 127 -4.02 -20.47 -3.94
CA LEU A 127 -3.39 -20.66 -2.63
C LEU A 127 -4.37 -21.18 -1.55
N GLY A 128 -5.66 -21.25 -1.84
CA GLY A 128 -6.70 -21.70 -0.91
C GLY A 128 -7.04 -20.70 0.20
N TYR A 129 -6.67 -19.43 0.08
CA TYR A 129 -6.92 -18.40 1.11
C TYR A 129 -8.32 -17.80 1.03
N VAL A 130 -8.87 -17.70 -0.17
CA VAL A 130 -10.21 -17.17 -0.41
C VAL A 130 -10.97 -18.08 -1.34
N GLN A 131 -12.30 -17.94 -1.32
CA GLN A 131 -13.19 -18.58 -2.25
C GLN A 131 -14.23 -17.59 -2.77
N ARG A 132 -14.69 -17.79 -4.01
CA ARG A 132 -15.83 -17.08 -4.57
C ARG A 132 -17.07 -17.95 -4.53
N VAL A 133 -18.09 -17.48 -3.82
CA VAL A 133 -19.39 -18.14 -3.73
C VAL A 133 -20.46 -17.32 -4.44
N ILE A 134 -21.57 -17.95 -4.80
CA ILE A 134 -22.73 -17.26 -5.36
C ILE A 134 -23.25 -16.25 -4.32
N ASN A 135 -23.53 -15.02 -4.74
CA ASN A 135 -24.18 -14.06 -3.87
C ASN A 135 -25.66 -14.46 -3.68
N PRO A 136 -26.13 -14.67 -2.44
CA PRO A 136 -27.53 -15.02 -2.17
C PRO A 136 -28.53 -13.92 -2.56
N GLU A 137 -28.10 -12.66 -2.65
CA GLU A 137 -28.97 -11.51 -2.99
C GLU A 137 -29.03 -11.24 -4.51
N ASP A 138 -27.97 -11.55 -5.25
CA ASP A 138 -27.94 -11.46 -6.72
C ASP A 138 -27.02 -12.55 -7.28
N HIS A 139 -27.62 -13.64 -7.77
CA HIS A 139 -26.92 -14.81 -8.33
C HIS A 139 -26.00 -14.49 -9.52
N ARG A 140 -26.14 -13.33 -10.17
CA ARG A 140 -25.24 -12.86 -11.22
C ARG A 140 -23.91 -12.34 -10.68
N SER A 141 -23.85 -12.05 -9.39
CA SER A 141 -22.65 -11.60 -8.69
C SER A 141 -22.01 -12.71 -7.87
N ARG A 142 -20.80 -12.45 -7.35
CA ARG A 142 -20.05 -13.37 -6.50
C ARG A 142 -19.59 -12.67 -5.23
N MET A 143 -19.69 -13.38 -4.12
CA MET A 143 -19.12 -13.02 -2.83
C MET A 143 -17.74 -13.64 -2.69
N VAL A 144 -16.78 -12.87 -2.21
CA VAL A 144 -15.44 -13.32 -1.86
C VAL A 144 -15.39 -13.51 -0.35
N GLN A 145 -15.00 -14.70 0.10
CA GLN A 145 -14.92 -15.07 1.51
C GLN A 145 -13.56 -15.64 1.86
N LEU A 146 -13.13 -15.47 3.11
CA LEU A 146 -12.01 -16.22 3.66
C LEU A 146 -12.38 -17.69 3.81
N THR A 147 -11.46 -18.58 3.42
CA THR A 147 -11.49 -19.99 3.83
C THR A 147 -10.96 -20.12 5.26
N ASP A 148 -11.01 -21.35 5.82
CA ASP A 148 -10.36 -21.63 7.10
C ASP A 148 -8.85 -21.38 7.04
N LEU A 149 -8.20 -21.79 5.95
CA LEU A 149 -6.79 -21.52 5.72
C LEU A 149 -6.52 -20.01 5.63
N GLY A 150 -7.37 -19.25 4.95
CA GLY A 150 -7.26 -17.79 4.87
C GLY A 150 -7.32 -17.12 6.24
N ARG A 151 -8.25 -17.56 7.11
CA ARG A 151 -8.36 -17.07 8.49
C ARG A 151 -7.12 -17.42 9.32
N GLU A 152 -6.62 -18.64 9.21
CA GLU A 152 -5.42 -19.09 9.92
C GLU A 152 -4.18 -18.27 9.50
N VAL A 153 -4.00 -18.09 8.19
CA VAL A 153 -2.89 -17.30 7.64
C VAL A 153 -2.99 -15.84 8.05
N TRP A 154 -4.19 -15.25 8.01
CA TRP A 154 -4.42 -13.89 8.52
C TRP A 154 -4.05 -13.78 10.00
N GLY A 155 -4.47 -14.73 10.85
CA GLY A 155 -4.14 -14.73 12.28
C GLY A 155 -2.62 -14.79 12.53
N LYS A 156 -1.89 -15.61 11.77
CA LYS A 156 -0.42 -15.72 11.87
C LYS A 156 0.31 -14.45 11.41
N ALA A 157 -0.16 -13.81 10.34
CA ALA A 157 0.46 -12.59 9.81
C ALA A 157 0.04 -11.32 10.59
N GLY A 158 -1.15 -11.33 11.18
CA GLY A 158 -1.76 -10.17 11.81
C GLY A 158 -0.98 -9.62 13.00
N GLN A 159 -0.34 -10.48 13.80
CA GLN A 159 0.48 -10.00 14.92
C GLN A 159 1.69 -9.20 14.44
N GLN A 160 2.37 -9.67 13.39
CA GLN A 160 3.54 -8.99 12.82
C GLN A 160 3.13 -7.68 12.13
N MET A 161 2.00 -7.68 11.43
CA MET A 161 1.47 -6.47 10.79
C MET A 161 0.97 -5.44 11.81
N LYS A 162 0.33 -5.88 12.90
CA LYS A 162 -0.06 -5.00 14.01
C LYS A 162 1.16 -4.33 14.61
N HIS A 163 2.20 -5.09 14.93
CA HIS A 163 3.45 -4.54 15.45
C HIS A 163 4.09 -3.56 14.46
N PHE A 164 4.06 -3.88 13.16
CA PHE A 164 4.52 -2.96 12.12
C PHE A 164 3.73 -1.64 12.14
N TYR A 165 2.41 -1.66 12.26
CA TYR A 165 1.62 -0.43 12.35
C TYR A 165 1.91 0.35 13.63
N ASP A 166 1.94 -0.33 14.79
CA ASP A 166 2.21 0.27 16.09
C ASP A 166 3.58 0.99 16.11
N GLU A 167 4.63 0.35 15.60
CA GLU A 167 5.97 0.97 15.56
C GLU A 167 6.04 2.19 14.62
N ASN A 168 5.37 2.14 13.46
CA ASN A 168 5.39 3.26 12.52
C ASN A 168 4.54 4.45 12.98
N LEU A 169 3.68 4.26 14.00
CA LEU A 169 2.81 5.27 14.58
C LEU A 169 3.11 5.55 16.07
N ARG A 170 4.21 5.01 16.62
CA ARG A 170 4.52 5.04 18.06
C ARG A 170 4.71 6.42 18.68
N HIS A 171 4.89 7.44 17.85
CA HIS A 171 5.07 8.83 18.27
C HIS A 171 3.83 9.69 17.99
N MET A 172 2.69 9.06 17.71
CA MET A 172 1.40 9.73 17.54
C MET A 172 0.45 9.34 18.68
N THR A 173 -0.25 10.30 19.25
CA THR A 173 -1.37 10.03 20.16
C THR A 173 -2.56 9.46 19.39
N GLU A 174 -3.56 8.93 20.10
CA GLU A 174 -4.79 8.46 19.44
C GLU A 174 -5.55 9.60 18.78
N GLU A 175 -5.56 10.78 19.40
CA GLU A 175 -6.16 12.00 18.82
C GLU A 175 -5.47 12.41 17.52
N GLU A 176 -4.13 12.44 17.48
CA GLU A 176 -3.37 12.76 16.27
C GLU A 176 -3.62 11.74 15.14
N LYS A 177 -3.80 10.45 15.48
CA LYS A 177 -4.16 9.41 14.51
C LYS A 177 -5.55 9.65 13.94
N LEU A 178 -6.53 10.00 14.78
CA LEU A 178 -7.90 10.31 14.36
C LEU A 178 -7.95 11.56 13.48
N GLU A 179 -7.21 12.62 13.83
CA GLU A 179 -7.08 13.82 13.00
C GLU A 179 -6.44 13.51 11.64
N ALA A 180 -5.39 12.69 11.62
CA ALA A 180 -4.76 12.27 10.37
C ALA A 180 -5.73 11.46 9.48
N ILE A 181 -6.57 10.60 10.07
CA ILE A 181 -7.62 9.87 9.35
C ILE A 181 -8.62 10.85 8.72
N ASP A 182 -9.15 11.83 9.47
CA ASP A 182 -10.06 12.85 8.93
C ASP A 182 -9.45 13.60 7.74
N PHE A 183 -8.20 14.04 7.85
CA PHE A 183 -7.52 14.71 6.75
C PHE A 183 -7.37 13.82 5.51
N ILE A 184 -7.02 12.55 5.68
CA ILE A 184 -6.90 11.59 4.57
C ILE A 184 -8.27 11.31 3.95
N GLU A 185 -9.33 11.15 4.75
CA GLU A 185 -10.69 10.92 4.27
C GLU A 185 -11.22 12.10 3.45
N ARG A 186 -10.95 13.34 3.88
CA ARG A 186 -11.29 14.54 3.12
C ARG A 186 -10.56 14.62 1.79
N ILE A 187 -9.27 14.25 1.77
CA ILE A 187 -8.49 14.16 0.52
C ILE A 187 -9.09 13.07 -0.39
N LEU A 188 -9.37 11.88 0.16
CA LEU A 188 -9.95 10.76 -0.58
C LEU A 188 -11.31 11.11 -1.19
N ALA A 189 -12.18 11.77 -0.42
CA ALA A 189 -13.48 12.23 -0.89
C ALA A 189 -13.36 13.22 -2.07
N ASN A 190 -12.36 14.10 -2.05
CA ASN A 190 -12.10 15.02 -3.16
C ASN A 190 -11.52 14.30 -4.39
N VAL A 191 -10.62 13.34 -4.20
CA VAL A 191 -10.05 12.54 -5.30
C VAL A 191 -11.15 11.73 -6.01
N LYS A 192 -12.11 11.18 -5.28
CA LYS A 192 -13.26 10.43 -5.84
C LYS A 192 -14.21 11.28 -6.70
N ARG A 193 -14.18 12.61 -6.56
CA ARG A 193 -15.05 13.52 -7.32
C ARG A 193 -14.50 13.86 -8.72
N PHE A 194 -13.19 13.67 -8.92
CA PHE A 194 -12.53 13.84 -10.21
C PHE A 194 -12.70 12.57 -11.05
#